data_AF-A0A0G0G3U8-F1
#
_entry.id   AF-A0A0G0G3U8-F1
#
_cell.length_a   1.000
_cell.length_b   1.000
_cell.length_c   1.000
_cell.angle_alpha   90.00
_cell.angle_beta   90.00
_cell.angle_gamma   90.00
#
_symmetry.space_group_name_H-M   'P 1'
#
loop_
_entity.id
_entity.type
_entity.pdbx_description
1 polymer ?
#
loop_
_entity_poly.entity_id
_entity_poly.type
_entity_poly.pdbx_seq_one_letter_code
_entity_poly.pdbx_strand_id
1 'polypeptide(L)'
;MKNKKNQFFNDIFFSRFFTKSAKSFLFKPTVIMLFFLFALQPLAPVFAQEINVITPIISPEISSPINMPVLSPTDTLTPIVSQSPLAMPENLIVSSPDTILPAATETANTSDNSQSGSLPAIEDISVEGSSLDNSSAASQSSEQGSPAAQPAPLAQKLPEIDKNTGALNYNYPIAVPPGRNNFQPDIALSYNSNLNGQNGIFGSGWTVNIPYIQRLNKTGTDSLYSSNYFYSSLDGELSSLGGSSYTARTESGSFNKYNFSNNQWTVTAKNGTQYKFGYEPAARQDDPANPGNVYKWMLEEIRDTNDNFISYTYFKDAGQIYPLVIKYTGNGGTDGIFEIDFQRILRADNTVSHSTGFAVNSNYLIGEINSKINNSWVNKYALSYAKSQSRDASLLKSITAFGKNNSGEVISLSPIDFNYQTPTAGFTPVNVLWNIPPAPPGFEWNLHSRPPQFPDLNGDGLPDLVIVG
;
A
#
# COMPACT_ATOMS: atom_id res chain seq x y z
N MET A 1 69.30 -17.79 21.19
CA MET A 1 70.62 -17.48 21.80
C MET A 1 70.92 -16.02 21.51
N LYS A 2 71.39 -15.13 22.40
CA LYS A 2 71.54 -15.10 23.88
C LYS A 2 70.84 -13.77 24.36
N ASN A 3 70.35 -13.53 25.57
CA ASN A 3 70.94 -13.57 26.93
C ASN A 3 72.20 -12.68 27.09
N LYS A 4 72.33 -11.77 28.09
CA LYS A 4 71.42 -11.35 29.19
C LYS A 4 71.99 -10.11 29.95
N LYS A 5 71.19 -9.52 30.89
CA LYS A 5 71.57 -8.67 32.07
C LYS A 5 71.89 -7.17 31.82
N ASN A 6 71.64 -6.19 32.74
CA ASN A 6 70.86 -6.14 34.00
C ASN A 6 70.61 -4.68 34.55
N GLN A 7 69.83 -4.58 35.65
CA GLN A 7 69.72 -3.48 36.67
C GLN A 7 68.89 -2.21 36.35
N PHE A 8 68.36 -1.42 37.32
CA PHE A 8 67.51 -1.69 38.54
C PHE A 8 67.19 -0.34 39.27
N PHE A 9 65.91 -0.07 39.67
CA PHE A 9 65.39 0.70 40.85
C PHE A 9 66.02 2.08 41.30
N ASN A 10 65.40 2.95 42.14
CA ASN A 10 64.02 3.48 42.26
C ASN A 10 63.99 4.65 43.31
N ASP A 11 62.94 5.49 43.28
CA ASP A 11 62.24 6.13 44.43
C ASP A 11 62.73 7.33 45.30
N ILE A 12 61.71 8.18 45.63
CA ILE A 12 61.44 8.97 46.87
C ILE A 12 62.23 10.25 47.24
N PHE A 13 61.49 11.37 47.37
CA PHE A 13 61.50 12.37 48.48
C PHE A 13 60.39 13.45 48.24
N PHE A 14 59.71 14.17 49.16
CA PHE A 14 59.03 13.90 50.44
C PHE A 14 58.31 15.21 50.93
N SER A 15 56.96 15.26 50.99
CA SER A 15 56.14 16.14 51.91
C SER A 15 56.20 17.70 51.77
N ARG A 16 55.37 18.58 52.39
CA ARG A 16 54.20 18.56 53.34
C ARG A 16 53.10 19.54 52.83
N PHE A 17 51.80 19.56 53.17
CA PHE A 17 50.94 19.14 54.30
C PHE A 17 50.59 20.19 55.40
N PHE A 18 49.32 20.62 55.39
CA PHE A 18 48.45 21.18 56.46
C PHE A 18 46.99 20.91 55.98
N THR A 19 45.88 20.62 56.70
CA THR A 19 45.42 20.67 58.11
C THR A 19 45.11 22.08 58.66
N LYS A 20 44.02 22.34 59.40
CA LYS A 20 42.77 21.59 59.78
C LYS A 20 41.68 22.66 60.05
N SER A 21 40.36 22.39 60.05
CA SER A 21 39.62 21.75 61.16
C SER A 21 38.11 21.66 60.82
N ALA A 22 37.33 20.97 61.65
CA ALA A 22 35.88 20.75 61.43
C ALA A 22 35.03 21.11 62.66
N LYS A 23 33.71 21.23 62.47
CA LYS A 23 32.67 21.03 63.51
C LYS A 23 31.54 20.18 62.96
N SER A 24 30.84 19.48 63.85
CA SER A 24 29.93 18.38 63.55
C SER A 24 28.47 18.69 63.90
N PHE A 25 27.55 17.96 63.29
CA PHE A 25 26.31 17.54 63.94
C PHE A 25 25.98 16.09 63.57
N LEU A 26 25.39 15.38 64.53
CA LEU A 26 24.98 13.97 64.46
C LEU A 26 23.47 13.90 64.69
N PHE A 27 22.76 12.96 64.04
CA PHE A 27 21.74 12.12 64.70
C PHE A 27 21.54 10.81 63.93
N LYS A 28 20.70 9.90 64.45
CA LYS A 28 20.82 8.44 64.26
C LYS A 28 19.80 7.80 63.30
N PRO A 29 20.08 6.60 62.76
CA PRO A 29 19.16 5.83 61.91
C PRO A 29 18.33 4.76 62.66
N THR A 30 17.01 4.83 62.49
CA THR A 30 16.02 3.73 62.55
C THR A 30 14.82 4.22 61.69
N VAL A 31 14.07 3.42 60.95
CA VAL A 31 13.25 2.26 61.37
C VAL A 31 13.28 1.13 60.31
N ILE A 32 13.03 -0.10 60.74
CA ILE A 32 12.93 -1.33 59.93
C ILE A 32 11.45 -1.75 59.82
N MET A 33 11.11 -2.63 58.88
CA MET A 33 9.76 -3.20 58.63
C MET A 33 8.87 -2.22 57.81
N LEU A 34 8.10 -2.65 56.81
CA LEU A 34 7.53 -3.97 56.52
C LEU A 34 7.59 -4.31 55.01
N PHE A 35 7.92 -5.54 54.64
CA PHE A 35 7.78 -6.09 53.28
C PHE A 35 7.23 -7.53 53.39
N PHE A 36 6.35 -7.92 52.47
CA PHE A 36 5.65 -9.22 52.39
C PHE A 36 4.83 -9.68 53.60
N LEU A 37 3.50 -9.65 53.46
CA LEU A 37 2.66 -10.86 53.56
C LEU A 37 1.24 -10.59 53.01
N PHE A 38 0.82 -11.35 51.98
CA PHE A 38 -0.54 -11.79 51.58
C PHE A 38 -1.78 -10.83 51.67
N ALA A 39 -2.81 -10.91 50.83
CA ALA A 39 -3.02 -11.51 49.49
C ALA A 39 -4.44 -11.11 49.00
N LEU A 40 -4.74 -11.36 47.71
CA LEU A 40 -6.09 -11.54 47.13
C LEU A 40 -7.19 -10.50 47.49
N GLN A 41 -7.50 -9.61 46.55
CA GLN A 41 -8.82 -8.99 46.43
C GLN A 41 -9.34 -9.16 45.00
N PRO A 42 -10.63 -9.52 44.79
CA PRO A 42 -11.19 -9.68 43.45
C PRO A 42 -11.51 -8.31 42.81
N LEU A 43 -11.13 -8.15 41.55
CA LEU A 43 -11.63 -7.05 40.71
C LEU A 43 -13.10 -7.34 40.35
N ALA A 44 -14.03 -6.69 41.05
CA ALA A 44 -15.44 -6.70 40.68
C ALA A 44 -15.68 -5.78 39.47
N PRO A 45 -16.42 -6.23 38.44
CA PRO A 45 -16.77 -5.37 37.31
C PRO A 45 -17.79 -4.31 37.74
N VAL A 46 -17.46 -3.03 37.54
CA VAL A 46 -18.40 -1.92 37.69
C VAL A 46 -19.28 -1.87 36.44
N PHE A 47 -20.48 -2.44 36.54
CA PHE A 47 -21.53 -2.23 35.53
C PHE A 47 -22.09 -0.80 35.66
N ALA A 48 -22.24 -0.10 34.54
CA ALA A 48 -23.03 1.12 34.49
C ALA A 48 -24.50 0.79 34.75
N GLN A 49 -25.17 1.62 35.55
CA GLN A 49 -26.55 1.40 35.97
C GLN A 49 -27.51 2.05 34.97
N GLU A 50 -28.32 1.26 34.27
CA GLU A 50 -29.36 1.79 33.39
C GLU A 50 -30.45 2.50 34.20
N ILE A 51 -30.86 3.68 33.72
CA ILE A 51 -31.97 4.44 34.28
C ILE A 51 -33.25 4.01 33.56
N ASN A 52 -34.18 3.40 34.29
CA ASN A 52 -35.50 3.03 33.77
C ASN A 52 -36.30 4.27 33.34
N VAL A 53 -36.35 4.55 32.03
CA VAL A 53 -37.31 5.48 31.44
C VAL A 53 -38.55 4.69 31.02
N ILE A 54 -39.67 4.93 31.69
CA ILE A 54 -40.95 4.28 31.37
C ILE A 54 -41.53 4.92 30.10
N THR A 55 -41.42 4.24 28.96
CA THR A 55 -42.17 4.57 27.75
C THR A 55 -43.55 3.90 27.77
N PRO A 56 -44.64 4.61 27.42
CA PRO A 56 -45.96 4.01 27.31
C PRO A 56 -46.05 3.12 26.06
N ILE A 57 -46.72 1.98 26.19
CA ILE A 57 -46.97 1.05 25.07
C ILE A 57 -48.05 1.64 24.15
N ILE A 58 -47.74 1.79 22.87
CA ILE A 58 -48.72 2.05 21.80
C ILE A 58 -48.52 0.98 20.72
N SER A 59 -49.58 0.27 20.36
CA SER A 59 -49.56 -0.77 19.34
C SER A 59 -49.36 -0.19 17.93
N PRO A 60 -48.69 -0.89 17.01
CA PRO A 60 -48.55 -0.43 15.63
C PRO A 60 -49.84 -0.63 14.84
N GLU A 61 -50.50 0.46 14.44
CA GLU A 61 -51.46 0.41 13.33
C GLU A 61 -50.73 0.34 11.98
N ILE A 62 -51.25 -0.49 11.08
CA ILE A 62 -50.72 -0.64 9.72
C ILE A 62 -51.36 0.43 8.84
N SER A 63 -50.57 1.35 8.29
CA SER A 63 -50.99 2.24 7.20
C SER A 63 -50.10 2.05 5.96
N SER A 64 -50.70 2.20 4.78
CA SER A 64 -50.10 1.90 3.48
C SER A 64 -49.25 3.05 2.94
N PRO A 65 -48.28 2.76 2.03
CA PRO A 65 -47.37 3.78 1.52
C PRO A 65 -48.11 4.83 0.67
N ILE A 66 -47.86 6.11 0.96
CA ILE A 66 -48.35 7.25 0.19
C ILE A 66 -47.47 7.43 -1.06
N ASN A 67 -48.11 7.46 -2.23
CA ASN A 67 -47.44 7.65 -3.51
C ASN A 67 -47.15 9.15 -3.75
N MET A 68 -45.91 9.49 -4.11
CA MET A 68 -45.48 10.86 -4.45
C MET A 68 -45.15 10.96 -5.95
N PRO A 69 -45.52 12.06 -6.64
CA PRO A 69 -45.50 12.12 -8.09
C PRO A 69 -44.09 12.27 -8.68
N VAL A 70 -43.84 11.55 -9.78
CA VAL A 70 -42.68 11.76 -10.65
C VAL A 70 -42.92 13.02 -11.49
N LEU A 71 -41.94 13.94 -11.53
CA LEU A 71 -41.92 15.05 -12.48
C LEU A 71 -40.92 14.76 -13.60
N SER A 72 -41.42 14.67 -14.82
CA SER A 72 -40.60 14.55 -16.03
C SER A 72 -39.99 15.92 -16.41
N PRO A 73 -38.70 15.98 -16.81
CA PRO A 73 -38.10 17.21 -17.30
C PRO A 73 -38.55 17.47 -18.75
N THR A 74 -39.26 18.58 -18.97
CA THR A 74 -39.66 19.05 -20.31
C THR A 74 -39.18 20.47 -20.55
N ASP A 75 -38.46 20.61 -21.67
CA ASP A 75 -38.26 21.77 -22.52
C ASP A 75 -37.14 22.82 -22.34
N THR A 76 -36.48 22.99 -23.51
CA THR A 76 -35.90 24.20 -24.12
C THR A 76 -34.75 24.96 -23.44
N LEU A 77 -33.60 24.94 -24.14
CA LEU A 77 -32.43 25.80 -23.93
C LEU A 77 -32.64 27.20 -24.54
N THR A 78 -32.14 28.25 -23.87
CA THR A 78 -31.72 29.50 -24.53
C THR A 78 -30.33 29.91 -24.02
N PRO A 79 -29.37 30.28 -24.89
CA PRO A 79 -28.01 30.59 -24.46
C PRO A 79 -27.89 32.04 -24.00
N ILE A 80 -27.37 32.26 -22.78
CA ILE A 80 -26.92 33.58 -22.32
C ILE A 80 -25.46 33.76 -22.73
N VAL A 81 -25.21 34.72 -23.62
CA VAL A 81 -23.86 35.16 -23.96
C VAL A 81 -23.32 36.02 -22.82
N SER A 82 -22.11 35.71 -22.35
CA SER A 82 -21.29 36.62 -21.54
C SER A 82 -19.88 36.70 -22.11
N GLN A 83 -19.20 37.82 -21.88
CA GLN A 83 -18.11 38.30 -22.72
C GLN A 83 -16.73 38.07 -22.08
N SER A 84 -15.72 37.79 -22.91
CA SER A 84 -14.32 37.95 -22.52
C SER A 84 -13.98 39.43 -22.29
N PRO A 85 -12.91 39.69 -21.53
CA PRO A 85 -11.97 40.71 -22.00
C PRO A 85 -10.50 40.25 -21.97
N LEU A 86 -9.92 40.27 -23.17
CA LEU A 86 -8.56 40.75 -23.49
C LEU A 86 -7.32 40.01 -22.96
N ALA A 87 -6.39 39.78 -23.89
CA ALA A 87 -5.03 39.26 -23.67
C ALA A 87 -3.99 40.33 -24.00
N MET A 88 -2.73 40.12 -23.57
CA MET A 88 -1.53 40.81 -24.07
C MET A 88 -0.27 40.03 -23.63
N PRO A 89 0.83 40.03 -24.42
CA PRO A 89 0.86 39.79 -25.86
C PRO A 89 1.88 38.68 -26.24
N GLU A 90 1.76 38.09 -27.43
CA GLU A 90 2.81 37.24 -27.98
C GLU A 90 3.99 38.07 -28.51
N ASN A 91 5.22 37.61 -28.24
CA ASN A 91 6.27 37.49 -29.27
C ASN A 91 7.52 36.78 -28.74
N LEU A 92 7.88 35.64 -29.33
CA LEU A 92 9.26 35.33 -29.74
C LEU A 92 9.28 34.08 -30.63
N ILE A 93 9.59 34.27 -31.91
CA ILE A 93 9.70 33.19 -32.90
C ILE A 93 11.14 32.67 -32.92
N VAL A 94 11.33 31.36 -32.77
CA VAL A 94 12.55 30.65 -33.20
C VAL A 94 12.14 29.36 -33.91
N SER A 95 12.79 29.08 -35.04
CA SER A 95 12.44 28.04 -36.01
C SER A 95 13.02 26.65 -35.70
N SER A 96 12.28 25.61 -36.05
CA SER A 96 12.80 24.26 -36.29
C SER A 96 13.61 24.17 -37.60
N PRO A 97 14.57 23.23 -37.71
CA PRO A 97 15.11 22.76 -38.99
C PRO A 97 14.73 21.30 -39.30
N ASP A 98 14.93 20.89 -40.55
CA ASP A 98 14.43 19.65 -41.14
C ASP A 98 15.24 18.36 -40.89
N THR A 99 14.49 17.25 -40.87
CA THR A 99 14.71 16.01 -41.63
C THR A 99 16.06 15.80 -42.34
N ILE A 100 16.81 14.77 -41.92
CA ILE A 100 17.69 13.99 -42.82
C ILE A 100 17.50 12.49 -42.53
N LEU A 101 17.22 11.72 -43.58
CA LEU A 101 17.34 10.25 -43.61
C LEU A 101 18.68 9.88 -44.27
N PRO A 102 19.26 8.72 -43.93
CA PRO A 102 19.79 7.86 -45.00
C PRO A 102 19.24 6.43 -44.91
N ALA A 103 19.29 5.72 -46.04
CA ALA A 103 18.81 4.36 -46.22
C ALA A 103 19.92 3.44 -46.79
N ALA A 104 19.54 2.20 -47.09
CA ALA A 104 20.33 1.14 -47.74
C ALA A 104 21.36 0.42 -46.83
N THR A 105 21.69 -0.86 -47.03
CA THR A 105 21.31 -1.78 -48.14
C THR A 105 21.06 -3.21 -47.63
N GLU A 106 20.32 -4.00 -48.42
CA GLU A 106 20.12 -5.45 -48.26
C GLU A 106 21.39 -6.28 -48.58
N THR A 107 21.48 -7.48 -47.99
CA THR A 107 21.84 -8.76 -48.64
C THR A 107 21.68 -9.87 -47.60
N ALA A 108 20.82 -10.90 -47.70
CA ALA A 108 20.42 -11.80 -48.79
C ALA A 108 21.42 -12.94 -49.05
N ASN A 109 21.17 -14.09 -48.39
CA ASN A 109 21.26 -15.48 -48.90
C ASN A 109 20.96 -16.45 -47.73
N THR A 110 19.83 -17.17 -47.68
CA THR A 110 19.48 -18.42 -48.40
C THR A 110 20.35 -19.63 -48.04
N SER A 111 19.74 -20.65 -47.45
CA SER A 111 19.84 -22.05 -47.91
C SER A 111 18.76 -22.92 -47.26
N ASP A 112 18.06 -23.71 -48.08
CA ASP A 112 17.27 -24.87 -47.67
C ASP A 112 18.14 -25.95 -47.03
N ASN A 113 17.58 -26.76 -46.12
CA ASN A 113 17.22 -28.13 -46.52
C ASN A 113 16.19 -28.78 -45.57
N SER A 114 15.52 -29.82 -46.08
CA SER A 114 14.49 -30.59 -45.38
C SER A 114 14.88 -32.06 -45.26
N GLN A 115 14.43 -32.70 -44.17
CA GLN A 115 13.99 -34.11 -44.00
C GLN A 115 13.75 -34.31 -42.49
N SER A 116 12.62 -34.84 -41.99
CA SER A 116 11.92 -36.10 -42.31
C SER A 116 12.67 -37.33 -41.80
N GLY A 117 12.22 -37.89 -40.68
CA GLY A 117 12.72 -39.10 -40.04
C GLY A 117 11.78 -39.54 -38.92
N SER A 118 11.37 -40.81 -38.91
CA SER A 118 10.23 -41.31 -38.12
C SER A 118 10.61 -42.11 -36.87
N LEU A 119 9.62 -42.27 -35.97
CA LEU A 119 9.64 -43.16 -34.80
C LEU A 119 9.91 -44.64 -35.16
N PRO A 120 10.31 -45.45 -34.16
CA PRO A 120 9.38 -46.49 -33.69
C PRO A 120 9.23 -46.53 -32.14
N ALA A 121 8.33 -47.39 -31.65
CA ALA A 121 8.07 -47.64 -30.23
C ALA A 121 7.98 -49.16 -29.93
N ILE A 122 8.30 -49.57 -28.69
CA ILE A 122 8.17 -50.91 -28.10
C ILE A 122 7.83 -50.68 -26.61
N GLU A 123 6.59 -50.90 -26.17
CA GLU A 123 6.05 -52.10 -25.49
C GLU A 123 6.51 -52.33 -24.04
N ASP A 124 5.61 -51.94 -23.13
CA ASP A 124 5.10 -52.63 -21.93
C ASP A 124 5.85 -53.86 -21.35
N ILE A 125 6.10 -53.83 -20.03
CA ILE A 125 6.25 -55.02 -19.15
C ILE A 125 5.58 -54.73 -17.81
N SER A 126 4.67 -55.61 -17.40
CA SER A 126 4.00 -55.61 -16.09
C SER A 126 4.60 -56.66 -15.13
N VAL A 127 4.59 -56.37 -13.83
CA VAL A 127 4.78 -57.35 -12.74
C VAL A 127 3.89 -56.95 -11.55
N GLU A 128 3.12 -57.91 -11.01
CA GLU A 128 2.27 -57.74 -9.83
C GLU A 128 2.95 -58.21 -8.53
N GLY A 129 2.39 -57.80 -7.38
CA GLY A 129 2.66 -58.38 -6.06
C GLY A 129 3.19 -57.37 -5.02
N SER A 130 2.61 -57.23 -3.82
CA SER A 130 1.41 -57.90 -3.27
C SER A 130 0.78 -57.10 -2.11
N SER A 131 -0.57 -57.14 -2.05
CA SER A 131 -1.49 -57.08 -0.88
C SER A 131 -0.91 -56.93 0.55
N LEU A 132 -1.56 -56.26 1.52
CA LEU A 132 -2.95 -56.39 2.05
C LEU A 132 -3.36 -55.04 2.74
N ASP A 133 -4.59 -54.72 3.18
CA ASP A 133 -5.88 -55.44 3.37
C ASP A 133 -7.02 -54.39 3.21
N ASN A 134 -8.09 -54.63 2.45
CA ASN A 134 -9.40 -55.17 2.88
C ASN A 134 -10.28 -54.26 3.78
N SER A 135 -11.33 -53.67 3.18
CA SER A 135 -12.73 -53.95 3.57
C SER A 135 -13.74 -53.32 2.60
N SER A 136 -14.87 -54.00 2.39
CA SER A 136 -15.86 -53.67 1.38
C SER A 136 -17.23 -53.29 1.96
N ALA A 137 -17.90 -52.33 1.32
CA ALA A 137 -19.36 -52.27 1.22
C ALA A 137 -19.75 -51.33 0.07
N ALA A 138 -20.59 -51.79 -0.86
CA ALA A 138 -21.15 -50.97 -1.92
C ALA A 138 -22.65 -50.77 -1.69
N SER A 139 -23.12 -49.53 -1.85
CA SER A 139 -24.54 -49.16 -1.84
C SER A 139 -24.83 -48.28 -3.06
N GLN A 140 -25.79 -48.70 -3.88
CA GLN A 140 -26.26 -47.92 -5.03
C GLN A 140 -27.26 -46.85 -4.58
N SER A 141 -27.19 -45.65 -5.15
CA SER A 141 -28.35 -44.73 -5.20
C SER A 141 -28.36 -43.92 -6.48
N SER A 142 -29.37 -44.21 -7.31
CA SER A 142 -30.01 -43.36 -8.34
C SER A 142 -29.27 -42.13 -8.86
N GLU A 143 -28.97 -42.12 -10.16
CA GLU A 143 -28.81 -40.87 -10.91
C GLU A 143 -30.12 -40.08 -10.88
N GLN A 144 -30.11 -38.90 -10.29
CA GLN A 144 -31.13 -37.89 -10.51
C GLN A 144 -30.42 -36.55 -10.75
N GLY A 145 -30.59 -36.00 -11.96
CA GLY A 145 -29.81 -34.85 -12.41
C GLY A 145 -30.07 -33.61 -11.56
N SER A 146 -29.06 -33.16 -10.82
CA SER A 146 -29.05 -31.84 -10.21
C SER A 146 -29.24 -30.77 -11.28
N PRO A 147 -30.13 -29.77 -11.07
CA PRO A 147 -30.17 -28.59 -11.94
C PRO A 147 -28.77 -27.96 -12.01
N ALA A 148 -28.39 -27.49 -13.20
CA ALA A 148 -27.12 -26.79 -13.37
C ALA A 148 -27.05 -25.61 -12.39
N ALA A 149 -26.08 -25.64 -11.48
CA ALA A 149 -25.90 -24.58 -10.50
C ALA A 149 -25.67 -23.27 -11.26
N GLN A 150 -26.59 -22.30 -11.11
CA GLN A 150 -26.36 -20.94 -11.55
C GLN A 150 -25.03 -20.48 -10.93
N PRO A 151 -24.10 -19.89 -11.72
CA PRO A 151 -22.93 -19.26 -11.15
C PRO A 151 -23.41 -18.23 -10.12
N ALA A 152 -23.01 -18.40 -8.86
CA ALA A 152 -23.31 -17.41 -7.85
C ALA A 152 -22.78 -16.06 -8.35
N PRO A 153 -23.57 -14.97 -8.34
CA PRO A 153 -23.03 -13.67 -8.67
C PRO A 153 -21.85 -13.39 -7.74
N LEU A 154 -20.75 -12.85 -8.29
CA LEU A 154 -19.57 -12.52 -7.50
C LEU A 154 -20.01 -11.71 -6.28
N ALA A 155 -19.94 -12.33 -5.10
CA ALA A 155 -20.46 -11.76 -3.87
C ALA A 155 -19.67 -10.47 -3.60
N GLN A 156 -20.28 -9.32 -3.89
CA GLN A 156 -19.61 -8.03 -3.81
C GLN A 156 -19.15 -7.83 -2.37
N LYS A 157 -17.84 -7.96 -2.14
CA LYS A 157 -17.27 -7.82 -0.81
C LYS A 157 -17.66 -6.42 -0.31
N LEU A 158 -18.32 -6.35 0.83
CA LEU A 158 -18.67 -5.06 1.43
C LEU A 158 -17.40 -4.34 1.92
N PRO A 159 -17.38 -3.00 1.95
CA PRO A 159 -16.33 -2.25 2.62
C PRO A 159 -16.21 -2.68 4.09
N GLU A 160 -14.97 -2.75 4.57
CA GLU A 160 -14.63 -3.09 5.96
C GLU A 160 -14.10 -1.85 6.68
N ILE A 161 -14.30 -1.76 7.99
CA ILE A 161 -13.74 -0.69 8.82
C ILE A 161 -12.56 -1.27 9.61
N ASP A 162 -11.40 -0.63 9.49
CA ASP A 162 -10.25 -0.93 10.34
C ASP A 162 -10.56 -0.54 11.79
N LYS A 163 -10.57 -1.52 12.68
CA LYS A 163 -11.03 -1.35 14.07
C LYS A 163 -10.09 -0.52 14.95
N ASN A 164 -8.85 -0.26 14.49
CA ASN A 164 -7.83 0.46 15.26
C ASN A 164 -7.69 1.91 14.81
N THR A 165 -7.92 2.18 13.51
CA THR A 165 -7.71 3.49 12.87
C THR A 165 -9.00 4.15 12.37
N GLY A 166 -10.13 3.43 12.38
CA GLY A 166 -11.40 3.90 11.82
C GLY A 166 -11.43 3.98 10.29
N ALA A 167 -10.36 3.57 9.61
CA ALA A 167 -10.24 3.71 8.16
C ALA A 167 -11.23 2.81 7.41
N LEU A 168 -11.82 3.34 6.34
CA LEU A 168 -12.62 2.54 5.41
C LEU A 168 -11.67 1.81 4.44
N ASN A 169 -11.72 0.48 4.47
CA ASN A 169 -10.96 -0.42 3.61
C ASN A 169 -11.88 -1.09 2.57
N TYR A 170 -11.36 -1.29 1.35
CA TYR A 170 -12.03 -2.12 0.34
C TYR A 170 -10.98 -2.83 -0.52
N ASN A 171 -11.20 -4.12 -0.82
CA ASN A 171 -10.32 -4.90 -1.70
C ASN A 171 -11.10 -5.41 -2.91
N TYR A 172 -10.63 -5.07 -4.11
CA TYR A 172 -11.08 -5.65 -5.38
C TYR A 172 -10.02 -6.67 -5.86
N PRO A 173 -10.28 -7.98 -5.82
CA PRO A 173 -9.33 -8.98 -6.32
C PRO A 173 -9.30 -9.01 -7.85
N ILE A 174 -8.09 -9.12 -8.41
CA ILE A 174 -7.85 -9.33 -9.85
C ILE A 174 -7.74 -10.83 -10.09
N ALA A 175 -8.70 -11.44 -10.79
CA ALA A 175 -8.70 -12.88 -11.03
C ALA A 175 -7.69 -13.26 -12.12
N VAL A 176 -6.72 -14.09 -11.71
CA VAL A 176 -5.64 -14.62 -12.56
C VAL A 176 -5.81 -16.14 -12.71
N PRO A 177 -5.45 -16.74 -13.85
CA PRO A 177 -5.38 -18.20 -13.99
C PRO A 177 -4.49 -18.84 -12.91
N PRO A 178 -4.83 -20.03 -12.38
CA PRO A 178 -4.04 -20.68 -11.35
C PRO A 178 -2.64 -21.07 -11.85
N GLY A 179 -1.63 -20.88 -10.99
CA GLY A 179 -0.25 -21.27 -11.24
C GLY A 179 0.02 -22.73 -10.88
N ARG A 180 1.23 -23.20 -11.22
CA ARG A 180 1.69 -24.55 -10.85
C ARG A 180 1.64 -24.70 -9.33
N ASN A 181 0.98 -25.74 -8.83
CA ASN A 181 0.80 -25.98 -7.39
C ASN A 181 0.24 -24.76 -6.61
N ASN A 182 -0.68 -23.99 -7.21
CA ASN A 182 -1.22 -22.74 -6.69
C ASN A 182 -0.19 -21.60 -6.48
N PHE A 183 0.98 -21.68 -7.14
CA PHE A 183 2.00 -20.64 -7.13
C PHE A 183 1.71 -19.58 -8.21
N GLN A 184 0.70 -18.76 -7.95
CA GLN A 184 0.37 -17.53 -8.70
C GLN A 184 0.49 -16.30 -7.78
N PRO A 185 0.71 -15.10 -8.32
CA PRO A 185 0.61 -13.87 -7.54
C PRO A 185 -0.84 -13.62 -7.09
N ASP A 186 -1.05 -13.32 -5.82
CA ASP A 186 -2.29 -12.75 -5.31
C ASP A 186 -2.28 -11.24 -5.59
N ILE A 187 -3.16 -10.78 -6.49
CA ILE A 187 -3.23 -9.36 -6.90
C ILE A 187 -4.61 -8.79 -6.56
N ALA A 188 -4.62 -7.69 -5.82
CA ALA A 188 -5.82 -6.94 -5.49
C ALA A 188 -5.54 -5.43 -5.53
N LEU A 189 -6.55 -4.67 -5.94
CA LEU A 189 -6.60 -3.22 -5.74
C LEU A 189 -7.21 -2.94 -4.36
N SER A 190 -6.47 -2.17 -3.55
CA SER A 190 -6.82 -1.85 -2.17
C SER A 190 -7.11 -0.37 -2.03
N TYR A 191 -8.32 -0.03 -1.58
CA TYR A 191 -8.66 1.31 -1.12
C TYR A 191 -8.48 1.41 0.40
N ASN A 192 -7.90 2.51 0.87
CA ASN A 192 -7.89 2.90 2.28
C ASN A 192 -8.11 4.41 2.40
N SER A 193 -9.10 4.81 3.21
CA SER A 193 -9.50 6.23 3.35
C SER A 193 -8.38 7.17 3.83
N ASN A 194 -7.39 6.67 4.56
CA ASN A 194 -6.29 7.50 5.08
C ASN A 194 -5.25 7.82 3.99
N LEU A 195 -5.36 7.18 2.81
CA LEU A 195 -4.53 7.46 1.63
C LEU A 195 -5.16 8.51 0.69
N ASN A 196 -6.32 9.08 1.02
CA ASN A 196 -7.04 10.10 0.21
C ASN A 196 -6.31 11.47 0.09
N GLY A 197 -5.12 11.61 0.68
CA GLY A 197 -4.21 12.74 0.46
C GLY A 197 -3.05 12.42 -0.50
N GLN A 198 -2.84 11.16 -0.89
CA GLN A 198 -1.75 10.74 -1.76
C GLN A 198 -2.26 10.61 -3.20
N ASN A 199 -1.48 11.11 -4.17
CA ASN A 199 -1.89 11.05 -5.58
C ASN A 199 -1.38 9.77 -6.27
N GLY A 200 -2.04 8.66 -5.92
CA GLY A 200 -1.67 7.31 -6.34
C GLY A 200 -1.75 7.06 -7.85
N ILE A 201 -1.08 6.00 -8.28
CA ILE A 201 -1.08 5.52 -9.69
C ILE A 201 -2.36 4.77 -10.07
N PHE A 202 -3.22 4.46 -9.08
CA PHE A 202 -4.57 3.92 -9.27
C PHE A 202 -5.66 4.94 -8.93
N GLY A 203 -5.30 6.22 -8.78
CA GLY A 203 -6.16 7.27 -8.22
C GLY A 203 -5.92 7.47 -6.72
N SER A 204 -6.48 8.53 -6.14
CA SER A 204 -6.33 8.80 -4.70
C SER A 204 -7.09 7.78 -3.84
N GLY A 205 -6.52 7.41 -2.69
CA GLY A 205 -7.04 6.34 -1.82
C GLY A 205 -6.66 4.91 -2.26
N TRP A 206 -6.30 4.68 -3.52
CA TRP A 206 -6.10 3.34 -4.10
C TRP A 206 -4.64 2.96 -4.32
N THR A 207 -4.33 1.69 -4.01
CA THR A 207 -3.03 1.04 -4.25
C THR A 207 -3.23 -0.37 -4.84
N VAL A 208 -2.12 -1.03 -5.20
CA VAL A 208 -2.09 -2.47 -5.48
C VAL A 208 -1.24 -3.15 -4.42
N ASN A 209 -1.60 -4.37 -4.02
CA ASN A 209 -0.94 -5.16 -2.97
C ASN A 209 0.44 -5.74 -3.36
N ILE A 210 1.13 -5.20 -4.37
CA ILE A 210 2.49 -5.66 -4.77
C ILE A 210 3.48 -5.30 -3.65
N PRO A 211 4.23 -6.29 -3.09
CA PRO A 211 5.14 -6.02 -1.98
C PRO A 211 6.27 -5.03 -2.28
N TYR A 212 6.63 -4.24 -1.26
CA TYR A 212 7.75 -3.32 -1.30
C TYR A 212 8.40 -3.16 0.08
N ILE A 213 9.64 -2.68 0.09
CA ILE A 213 10.32 -2.15 1.28
C ILE A 213 10.61 -0.68 1.02
N GLN A 214 10.45 0.20 2.02
CA GLN A 214 10.75 1.63 1.89
C GLN A 214 11.43 2.20 3.14
N ARG A 215 12.09 3.34 3.01
CA ARG A 215 12.60 4.13 4.13
C ARG A 215 11.46 4.75 4.94
N LEU A 216 11.67 4.88 6.25
CA LEU A 216 10.79 5.62 7.15
C LEU A 216 11.46 6.94 7.58
N ASN A 217 10.83 8.06 7.25
CA ASN A 217 11.24 9.36 7.78
C ASN A 217 10.82 9.49 9.25
N LYS A 218 11.76 9.21 10.17
CA LYS A 218 11.58 9.37 11.62
C LYS A 218 12.41 10.51 12.24
N THR A 219 13.39 11.03 11.51
CA THR A 219 14.44 11.93 12.02
C THR A 219 14.65 13.16 11.12
N GLY A 220 13.68 13.46 10.25
CA GLY A 220 13.76 14.54 9.26
C GLY A 220 14.24 14.05 7.90
N THR A 221 13.86 14.77 6.84
CA THR A 221 14.25 14.49 5.44
C THR A 221 15.76 14.37 5.26
N ASP A 222 16.49 15.24 5.94
CA ASP A 222 17.95 15.39 5.83
C ASP A 222 18.67 14.15 6.40
N SER A 223 18.00 13.43 7.30
CA SER A 223 18.48 12.18 7.91
C SER A 223 17.97 10.92 7.18
N LEU A 224 17.12 11.04 6.16
CA LEU A 224 16.41 9.92 5.54
C LEU A 224 17.34 8.88 4.90
N TYR A 225 18.44 9.33 4.30
CA TYR A 225 19.41 8.48 3.60
C TYR A 225 20.63 8.08 4.45
N SER A 226 20.90 8.82 5.53
CA SER A 226 21.94 8.50 6.51
C SER A 226 21.44 7.60 7.65
N SER A 227 20.15 7.63 7.96
CA SER A 227 19.48 6.76 8.94
C SER A 227 18.87 5.54 8.27
N ASN A 228 18.97 4.38 8.93
CA ASN A 228 18.44 3.11 8.42
C ASN A 228 17.18 2.67 9.18
N TYR A 229 16.09 3.42 8.97
CA TYR A 229 14.73 3.02 9.39
C TYR A 229 13.95 2.58 8.15
N PHE A 230 13.31 1.40 8.23
CA PHE A 230 12.63 0.80 7.10
C PHE A 230 11.25 0.27 7.47
N TYR A 231 10.37 0.19 6.46
CA TYR A 231 9.06 -0.43 6.51
C TYR A 231 8.95 -1.42 5.36
N SER A 232 8.59 -2.66 5.68
CA SER A 232 8.17 -3.69 4.73
C SER A 232 6.65 -3.72 4.66
N SER A 233 6.09 -3.82 3.47
CA SER A 233 4.65 -4.07 3.29
C SER A 233 4.20 -5.48 3.73
N LEU A 234 5.15 -6.38 4.05
CA LEU A 234 4.86 -7.73 4.54
C LEU A 234 4.69 -7.78 6.07
N ASP A 235 5.57 -7.10 6.81
CA ASP A 235 5.66 -7.23 8.28
C ASP A 235 5.72 -5.88 9.05
N GLY A 236 5.56 -4.75 8.36
CA GLY A 236 5.59 -3.42 8.98
C GLY A 236 6.99 -2.85 9.19
N GLU A 237 7.20 -2.08 10.27
CA GLU A 237 8.52 -1.51 10.59
C GLU A 237 9.56 -2.61 10.83
N LEU A 238 10.76 -2.43 10.29
CA LEU A 238 11.89 -3.33 10.47
C LEU A 238 12.86 -2.80 11.55
N SER A 239 13.46 -3.72 12.30
CA SER A 239 14.56 -3.47 13.22
C SER A 239 15.83 -4.17 12.74
N SER A 240 16.99 -3.53 12.88
CA SER A 240 18.27 -4.16 12.58
C SER A 240 18.66 -5.18 13.66
N LEU A 241 19.32 -6.25 13.24
CA LEU A 241 20.00 -7.24 14.08
C LEU A 241 21.54 -7.09 14.03
N GLY A 242 22.03 -6.03 13.39
CA GLY A 242 23.45 -5.81 13.11
C GLY A 242 23.88 -6.31 11.72
N GLY A 243 24.91 -5.66 11.17
CA GLY A 243 25.38 -5.95 9.80
C GLY A 243 24.30 -5.67 8.75
N SER A 244 24.13 -6.61 7.82
CA SER A 244 23.07 -6.59 6.80
C SER A 244 21.74 -7.17 7.27
N SER A 245 21.63 -7.67 8.50
CA SER A 245 20.46 -8.44 8.97
C SER A 245 19.40 -7.56 9.63
N TYR A 246 18.13 -7.82 9.29
CA TYR A 246 16.95 -7.15 9.83
C TYR A 246 15.84 -8.18 10.13
N THR A 247 14.86 -7.76 10.94
CA THR A 247 13.65 -8.52 11.29
C THR A 247 12.46 -7.56 11.43
N ALA A 248 11.23 -8.07 11.44
CA ALA A 248 10.06 -7.30 11.87
C ALA A 248 10.27 -6.74 13.29
N ARG A 249 9.95 -5.47 13.51
CA ARG A 249 10.00 -4.82 14.84
C ARG A 249 8.93 -5.37 15.77
N THR A 250 7.78 -5.72 15.22
CA THR A 250 6.67 -6.41 15.88
C THR A 250 6.40 -7.68 15.09
N GLU A 251 6.80 -8.83 15.62
CA GLU A 251 6.66 -10.12 14.96
C GLU A 251 5.18 -10.56 14.95
N SER A 252 4.67 -10.93 13.77
CA SER A 252 3.29 -11.37 13.54
C SER A 252 3.12 -12.89 13.57
N GLY A 253 4.22 -13.63 13.55
CA GLY A 253 4.29 -15.09 13.38
C GLY A 253 4.82 -15.53 12.01
N SER A 254 5.17 -14.59 11.13
CA SER A 254 5.77 -14.85 9.82
C SER A 254 7.23 -15.32 9.96
N PHE A 255 7.98 -14.75 10.90
CA PHE A 255 9.42 -14.97 11.11
C PHE A 255 10.26 -14.78 9.85
N ASN A 256 9.87 -13.82 9.00
CA ASN A 256 10.57 -13.44 7.78
C ASN A 256 11.96 -12.87 8.10
N LYS A 257 13.02 -13.42 7.48
CA LYS A 257 14.40 -12.96 7.65
C LYS A 257 14.77 -11.97 6.56
N TYR A 258 15.19 -10.77 6.93
CA TYR A 258 15.55 -9.72 5.98
C TYR A 258 17.07 -9.55 5.89
N ASN A 259 17.60 -9.46 4.67
CA ASN A 259 18.99 -9.09 4.41
C ASN A 259 19.05 -7.88 3.47
N PHE A 260 19.76 -6.83 3.89
CA PHE A 260 20.03 -5.63 3.10
C PHE A 260 21.52 -5.53 2.78
N SER A 261 21.87 -5.69 1.51
CA SER A 261 23.25 -5.66 1.01
C SER A 261 23.28 -5.11 -0.41
N ASN A 262 24.38 -4.48 -0.84
CA ASN A 262 24.53 -3.92 -2.19
C ASN A 262 23.39 -2.98 -2.65
N ASN A 263 22.73 -2.31 -1.69
CA ASN A 263 21.52 -1.49 -1.91
C ASN A 263 20.32 -2.28 -2.49
N GLN A 264 20.21 -3.56 -2.13
CA GLN A 264 19.19 -4.53 -2.53
C GLN A 264 18.64 -5.25 -1.28
N TRP A 265 17.41 -5.76 -1.32
CA TRP A 265 16.87 -6.61 -0.25
C TRP A 265 16.62 -8.03 -0.75
N THR A 266 17.04 -9.01 0.07
CA THR A 266 16.54 -10.39 0.01
C THR A 266 15.74 -10.66 1.29
N VAL A 267 14.55 -11.25 1.16
CA VAL A 267 13.75 -11.72 2.29
C VAL A 267 13.54 -13.23 2.14
N THR A 268 13.75 -13.98 3.22
CA THR A 268 13.49 -15.43 3.26
C THR A 268 12.37 -15.70 4.25
N ALA A 269 11.25 -16.22 3.76
CA ALA A 269 10.13 -16.62 4.58
C ALA A 269 10.38 -17.96 5.29
N LYS A 270 9.61 -18.23 6.35
CA LYS A 270 9.74 -19.43 7.21
C LYS A 270 9.62 -20.77 6.47
N ASN A 271 8.96 -20.80 5.31
CA ASN A 271 8.84 -21.97 4.43
C ASN A 271 9.99 -22.13 3.42
N GLY A 272 10.97 -21.21 3.41
CA GLY A 272 12.09 -21.21 2.45
C GLY A 272 11.84 -20.40 1.16
N THR A 273 10.64 -19.86 0.93
CA THR A 273 10.37 -18.96 -0.19
C THR A 273 11.24 -17.70 -0.07
N GLN A 274 11.90 -17.33 -1.16
CA GLN A 274 12.74 -16.14 -1.26
C GLN A 274 12.03 -15.03 -2.05
N TYR A 275 12.24 -13.79 -1.60
CA TYR A 275 11.71 -12.57 -2.21
C TYR A 275 12.88 -11.62 -2.48
N LYS A 276 13.00 -11.09 -3.69
CA LYS A 276 14.04 -10.14 -4.10
C LYS A 276 13.42 -8.76 -4.36
N PHE A 277 14.04 -7.69 -3.86
CA PHE A 277 13.56 -6.31 -4.05
C PHE A 277 14.66 -5.34 -4.48
N GLY A 278 14.35 -4.54 -5.51
CA GLY A 278 15.22 -3.51 -6.07
C GLY A 278 16.62 -3.99 -6.46
N TYR A 279 16.74 -5.13 -7.14
CA TYR A 279 17.94 -5.59 -7.83
C TYR A 279 18.24 -4.69 -9.03
N GLU A 280 17.25 -4.48 -9.90
CA GLU A 280 17.30 -3.61 -11.07
C GLU A 280 16.97 -2.15 -10.73
N PRO A 281 17.55 -1.16 -11.45
CA PRO A 281 17.23 0.26 -11.26
C PRO A 281 15.76 0.63 -11.51
N ALA A 282 15.04 -0.14 -12.34
CA ALA A 282 13.62 0.10 -12.61
C ALA A 282 12.71 -0.22 -11.40
N ALA A 283 13.14 -1.12 -10.52
CA ALA A 283 12.43 -1.48 -9.29
C ALA A 283 12.85 -0.62 -8.08
N ARG A 284 13.65 0.43 -8.29
CA ARG A 284 14.13 1.35 -7.25
C ARG A 284 13.53 2.74 -7.41
N GLN A 285 13.06 3.30 -6.30
CA GLN A 285 12.64 4.69 -6.21
C GLN A 285 13.82 5.50 -5.67
N ASP A 286 14.86 5.63 -6.49
CA ASP A 286 16.05 6.43 -6.22
C ASP A 286 15.97 7.85 -6.78
N ASP A 287 16.71 8.73 -6.11
CA ASP A 287 17.02 10.10 -6.48
C ASP A 287 17.75 10.15 -7.85
N PRO A 288 17.19 10.80 -8.89
CA PRO A 288 17.84 10.92 -10.19
C PRO A 288 19.19 11.64 -10.16
N ALA A 289 19.48 12.47 -9.15
CA ALA A 289 20.77 13.13 -8.97
C ALA A 289 21.80 12.27 -8.22
N ASN A 290 21.35 11.26 -7.47
CA ASN A 290 22.20 10.32 -6.73
C ASN A 290 21.52 8.94 -6.59
N PRO A 291 21.69 8.03 -7.56
CA PRO A 291 21.06 6.70 -7.55
C PRO A 291 21.41 5.78 -6.36
N GLY A 292 22.34 6.17 -5.48
CA GLY A 292 22.56 5.52 -4.18
C GLY A 292 21.43 5.79 -3.18
N ASN A 293 20.78 6.95 -3.27
CA ASN A 293 19.68 7.39 -2.41
C ASN A 293 18.35 6.71 -2.80
N VAL A 294 18.25 5.39 -2.59
CA VAL A 294 17.00 4.63 -2.81
C VAL A 294 16.03 4.87 -1.66
N TYR A 295 14.83 5.39 -1.96
CA TYR A 295 13.71 5.53 -1.02
C TYR A 295 12.92 4.23 -0.85
N LYS A 296 12.66 3.52 -1.95
CA LYS A 296 11.81 2.31 -2.01
C LYS A 296 12.39 1.27 -2.96
N TRP A 297 12.28 0.01 -2.56
CA TRP A 297 12.63 -1.19 -3.33
C TRP A 297 11.33 -1.98 -3.58
N MET A 298 10.96 -2.14 -4.84
CA MET A 298 9.82 -2.95 -5.26
C MET A 298 10.22 -4.42 -5.40
N LEU A 299 9.31 -5.35 -5.14
CA LEU A 299 9.51 -6.78 -5.36
C LEU A 299 9.75 -7.09 -6.84
N GLU A 300 10.72 -7.93 -7.18
CA GLU A 300 11.02 -8.37 -8.55
C GLU A 300 10.92 -9.87 -8.75
N GLU A 301 11.16 -10.67 -7.70
CA GLU A 301 11.05 -12.13 -7.78
C GLU A 301 10.49 -12.69 -6.47
N ILE A 302 9.51 -13.61 -6.59
CA ILE A 302 9.20 -14.60 -5.55
C ILE A 302 9.64 -15.96 -6.10
N ARG A 303 10.43 -16.74 -5.35
CA ARG A 303 10.93 -18.06 -5.77
C ARG A 303 10.74 -19.09 -4.66
N ASP A 304 10.13 -20.23 -4.98
CA ASP A 304 9.91 -21.35 -4.04
C ASP A 304 11.14 -22.27 -3.93
N THR A 305 11.07 -23.28 -3.05
CA THR A 305 12.15 -24.26 -2.84
C THR A 305 12.26 -25.30 -3.95
N ASN A 306 11.33 -25.31 -4.91
CA ASN A 306 11.30 -26.19 -6.09
C ASN A 306 11.73 -25.42 -7.36
N ASP A 307 12.28 -24.22 -7.17
CA ASP A 307 12.73 -23.29 -8.21
C ASP A 307 11.62 -22.77 -9.15
N ASN A 308 10.35 -22.85 -8.74
CA ASN A 308 9.27 -22.10 -9.39
C ASN A 308 9.39 -20.62 -9.02
N PHE A 309 9.15 -19.71 -9.97
CA PHE A 309 9.21 -18.28 -9.72
C PHE A 309 8.07 -17.46 -10.35
N ILE A 310 7.83 -16.30 -9.73
CA ILE A 310 7.00 -15.18 -10.20
C ILE A 310 7.96 -14.00 -10.37
N SER A 311 8.05 -13.42 -11.56
CA SER A 311 8.87 -12.23 -11.84
C SER A 311 7.99 -10.98 -12.01
N TYR A 312 8.47 -9.84 -11.54
CA TYR A 312 7.77 -8.55 -11.54
C TYR A 312 8.67 -7.49 -12.18
N THR A 313 8.13 -6.75 -13.15
CA THR A 313 8.85 -5.72 -13.89
C THR A 313 8.14 -4.38 -13.82
N TYR A 314 8.89 -3.30 -14.01
CA TYR A 314 8.44 -1.94 -13.73
C TYR A 314 8.80 -0.97 -14.85
N PHE A 315 7.98 0.07 -14.99
CA PHE A 315 8.29 1.28 -15.74
C PHE A 315 8.53 2.41 -14.75
N LYS A 316 9.66 3.12 -14.89
CA LYS A 316 10.03 4.26 -14.05
C LYS A 316 10.06 5.53 -14.89
N ASP A 317 9.38 6.57 -14.44
CA ASP A 317 9.34 7.89 -15.07
C ASP A 317 9.30 8.98 -14.00
N ALA A 318 10.06 10.06 -14.20
CA ALA A 318 10.11 11.24 -13.32
C ALA A 318 10.16 10.93 -11.80
N GLY A 319 10.89 9.89 -11.39
CA GLY A 319 11.01 9.45 -9.99
C GLY A 319 9.85 8.59 -9.47
N GLN A 320 8.77 8.38 -10.24
CA GLN A 320 7.66 7.50 -9.93
C GLN A 320 7.85 6.12 -10.57
N ILE A 321 7.40 5.06 -9.88
CA ILE A 321 7.39 3.69 -10.38
C ILE A 321 5.96 3.26 -10.70
N TYR A 322 5.80 2.52 -11.79
CA TYR A 322 4.59 1.86 -12.22
C TYR A 322 4.87 0.37 -12.40
N PRO A 323 4.00 -0.56 -11.92
CA PRO A 323 4.06 -1.94 -12.36
C PRO A 323 3.89 -1.97 -13.89
N LEU A 324 4.59 -2.89 -14.55
CA LEU A 324 4.54 -3.04 -16.00
C LEU A 324 4.00 -4.43 -16.34
N VAL A 325 4.77 -5.48 -16.05
CA VAL A 325 4.39 -6.87 -16.30
C VAL A 325 4.81 -7.74 -15.11
N ILE A 326 3.90 -8.61 -14.66
CA ILE A 326 4.20 -9.74 -13.77
C ILE A 326 4.09 -11.02 -14.60
N LYS A 327 5.09 -11.90 -14.56
CA LYS A 327 5.01 -13.25 -15.15
C LYS A 327 5.05 -14.31 -14.06
N TYR A 328 4.35 -15.42 -14.28
CA TYR A 328 4.34 -16.53 -13.33
C TYR A 328 4.23 -17.90 -14.02
N THR A 329 4.46 -18.95 -13.23
CA THR A 329 4.81 -20.31 -13.68
C THR A 329 6.19 -20.41 -14.34
N GLY A 330 7.10 -19.48 -14.05
CA GLY A 330 8.51 -19.64 -14.40
C GLY A 330 9.14 -20.76 -13.57
N ASN A 331 10.17 -21.40 -14.11
CA ASN A 331 10.93 -22.44 -13.41
C ASN A 331 12.36 -22.51 -13.95
N GLY A 332 13.36 -22.75 -13.10
CA GLY A 332 14.75 -22.63 -13.52
C GLY A 332 15.11 -21.17 -13.82
N GLY A 333 15.77 -20.97 -14.96
CA GLY A 333 15.95 -19.66 -15.60
C GLY A 333 14.90 -19.33 -16.68
N THR A 334 13.83 -20.12 -16.81
CA THR A 334 12.84 -19.98 -17.88
C THR A 334 11.59 -19.27 -17.39
N ASP A 335 11.25 -18.14 -18.01
CA ASP A 335 10.02 -17.38 -17.78
C ASP A 335 8.75 -18.23 -17.99
N GLY A 336 7.69 -17.91 -17.26
CA GLY A 336 6.39 -18.54 -17.41
C GLY A 336 5.52 -17.92 -18.51
N ILE A 337 4.52 -18.67 -18.98
CA ILE A 337 3.64 -18.28 -20.10
C ILE A 337 2.42 -17.43 -19.68
N PHE A 338 2.21 -17.26 -18.38
CA PHE A 338 1.12 -16.46 -17.82
C PHE A 338 1.63 -15.08 -17.44
N GLU A 339 0.87 -14.05 -17.82
CA GLU A 339 1.26 -12.64 -17.71
C GLU A 339 0.14 -11.82 -17.06
N ILE A 340 0.51 -10.79 -16.28
CA ILE A 340 -0.37 -9.72 -15.82
C ILE A 340 0.27 -8.40 -16.25
N ASP A 341 -0.39 -7.69 -17.16
CA ASP A 341 0.10 -6.49 -17.84
C ASP A 341 -0.69 -5.25 -17.38
N PHE A 342 0.04 -4.22 -16.98
CA PHE A 342 -0.47 -3.00 -16.36
C PHE A 342 -0.34 -1.82 -17.33
N GLN A 343 -1.42 -1.52 -18.03
CA GLN A 343 -1.43 -0.53 -19.10
C GLN A 343 -1.64 0.87 -18.55
N ARG A 344 -0.71 1.75 -18.86
CA ARG A 344 -0.67 3.15 -18.39
C ARG A 344 -1.47 4.06 -19.32
N ILE A 345 -2.26 4.95 -18.72
CA ILE A 345 -2.87 6.11 -19.39
C ILE A 345 -2.24 7.39 -18.86
N LEU A 346 -2.17 8.43 -19.70
CA LEU A 346 -1.79 9.76 -19.23
C LEU A 346 -2.84 10.28 -18.25
N ARG A 347 -2.38 11.03 -17.25
CA ARG A 347 -3.25 11.81 -16.36
C ARG A 347 -3.15 13.30 -16.68
N ALA A 348 -4.11 14.07 -16.17
CA ALA A 348 -4.13 15.54 -16.29
C ALA A 348 -3.85 16.26 -14.95
N ASP A 349 -3.91 15.51 -13.83
CA ASP A 349 -3.69 15.98 -12.46
C ASP A 349 -2.28 15.65 -11.95
N ASN A 350 -1.27 15.95 -12.77
CA ASN A 350 0.13 15.69 -12.42
C ASN A 350 0.51 16.53 -11.19
N THR A 351 1.13 15.89 -10.20
CA THR A 351 1.61 16.58 -8.99
C THR A 351 2.99 16.09 -8.60
N VAL A 352 3.76 16.97 -7.94
CA VAL A 352 5.12 16.71 -7.49
C VAL A 352 5.09 16.36 -6.00
N SER A 353 5.48 15.14 -5.64
CA SER A 353 5.79 14.79 -4.26
C SER A 353 7.24 15.09 -3.95
N HIS A 354 7.50 15.58 -2.73
CA HIS A 354 8.83 15.68 -2.13
C HIS A 354 8.98 14.78 -0.89
N SER A 355 8.06 13.84 -0.65
CA SER A 355 8.08 12.95 0.52
C SER A 355 9.29 12.01 0.57
N THR A 356 9.96 11.79 -0.57
CA THR A 356 11.22 11.03 -0.69
C THR A 356 12.46 11.89 -0.41
N GLY A 357 12.33 13.20 -0.20
CA GLY A 357 13.47 14.14 -0.18
C GLY A 357 13.98 14.56 -1.56
N PHE A 358 13.47 13.97 -2.64
CA PHE A 358 13.68 14.40 -4.04
C PHE A 358 12.33 14.56 -4.75
N ALA A 359 12.31 15.12 -5.96
CA ALA A 359 11.07 15.33 -6.72
C ALA A 359 10.58 14.02 -7.36
N VAL A 360 9.30 13.69 -7.15
CA VAL A 360 8.60 12.55 -7.76
C VAL A 360 7.32 13.02 -8.43
N ASN A 361 7.22 12.89 -9.76
CA ASN A 361 6.03 13.30 -10.51
C ASN A 361 5.21 12.06 -10.90
N SER A 362 3.97 11.98 -10.44
CA SER A 362 2.99 11.05 -11.04
C SER A 362 2.55 11.60 -12.40
N ASN A 363 2.95 10.97 -13.50
CA ASN A 363 2.57 11.37 -14.87
C ASN A 363 1.51 10.45 -15.53
N TYR A 364 1.32 9.25 -14.97
CA TYR A 364 0.38 8.24 -15.46
C TYR A 364 -0.55 7.74 -14.35
N LEU A 365 -1.64 7.10 -14.79
CA LEU A 365 -2.49 6.17 -14.03
C LEU A 365 -2.46 4.80 -14.72
N ILE A 366 -2.86 3.73 -14.03
CA ILE A 366 -3.14 2.43 -14.68
C ILE A 366 -4.59 2.44 -15.17
N GLY A 367 -4.80 2.35 -16.48
CA GLY A 367 -6.13 2.35 -17.10
C GLY A 367 -6.67 0.96 -17.43
N GLU A 368 -5.81 -0.04 -17.59
CA GLU A 368 -6.24 -1.44 -17.80
C GLU A 368 -5.26 -2.41 -17.15
N ILE A 369 -5.77 -3.50 -16.56
CA ILE A 369 -4.99 -4.64 -16.09
C ILE A 369 -5.42 -5.88 -16.89
N ASN A 370 -4.48 -6.51 -17.59
CA ASN A 370 -4.74 -7.64 -18.49
C ASN A 370 -4.07 -8.92 -17.98
N SER A 371 -4.84 -9.96 -17.72
CA SER A 371 -4.28 -11.31 -17.55
C SER A 371 -4.21 -12.02 -18.91
N LYS A 372 -3.05 -12.60 -19.23
CA LYS A 372 -2.77 -13.24 -20.53
C LYS A 372 -2.16 -14.63 -20.37
N ILE A 373 -2.33 -15.46 -21.40
CA ILE A 373 -1.66 -16.75 -21.58
C ILE A 373 -1.06 -16.74 -22.99
N ASN A 374 0.24 -17.03 -23.14
CA ASN A 374 0.94 -16.96 -24.44
C ASN A 374 0.65 -15.63 -25.18
N ASN A 375 0.83 -14.51 -24.46
CA ASN A 375 0.55 -13.12 -24.88
C ASN A 375 -0.91 -12.81 -25.28
N SER A 376 -1.82 -13.80 -25.27
CA SER A 376 -3.25 -13.61 -25.56
C SER A 376 -4.04 -13.37 -24.28
N TRP A 377 -4.77 -12.25 -24.21
CA TRP A 377 -5.56 -11.92 -23.02
C TRP A 377 -6.73 -12.89 -22.79
N VAL A 378 -6.99 -13.21 -21.52
CA VAL A 378 -8.10 -14.05 -21.06
C VAL A 378 -9.09 -13.28 -20.18
N ASN A 379 -8.57 -12.47 -19.25
CA ASN A 379 -9.35 -11.50 -18.45
C ASN A 379 -8.78 -10.09 -18.66
N LYS A 380 -9.64 -9.07 -18.70
CA LYS A 380 -9.25 -7.65 -18.65
C LYS A 380 -10.01 -6.94 -17.54
N TYR A 381 -9.39 -5.92 -16.94
CA TYR A 381 -10.01 -5.02 -15.97
C TYR A 381 -9.76 -3.59 -16.43
N ALA A 382 -10.78 -2.93 -16.96
CA ALA A 382 -10.70 -1.53 -17.35
C ALA A 382 -11.03 -0.64 -16.14
N LEU A 383 -10.16 0.33 -15.84
CA LEU A 383 -10.27 1.26 -14.73
C LEU A 383 -10.71 2.63 -15.27
N SER A 384 -11.91 3.08 -14.92
CA SER A 384 -12.42 4.40 -15.31
C SER A 384 -12.18 5.43 -14.20
N TYR A 385 -11.94 6.69 -14.58
CA TYR A 385 -11.54 7.75 -13.67
C TYR A 385 -12.48 8.96 -13.69
N ALA A 386 -12.62 9.62 -12.54
CA ALA A 386 -13.33 10.89 -12.38
C ALA A 386 -12.42 11.93 -11.69
N LYS A 387 -12.61 13.21 -12.02
CA LYS A 387 -11.92 14.33 -11.39
C LYS A 387 -12.60 14.70 -10.06
N SER A 388 -11.83 14.76 -8.97
CA SER A 388 -12.30 15.28 -7.68
C SER A 388 -12.66 16.76 -7.78
N GLN A 389 -13.85 17.12 -7.31
CA GLN A 389 -14.34 18.51 -7.32
C GLN A 389 -13.57 19.44 -6.39
N SER A 390 -12.87 18.92 -5.38
CA SER A 390 -12.26 19.70 -4.29
C SER A 390 -10.73 19.69 -4.25
N ARG A 391 -10.09 18.74 -4.94
CA ARG A 391 -8.62 18.56 -4.92
C ARG A 391 -7.97 18.48 -6.31
N ASP A 392 -8.77 18.59 -7.37
CA ASP A 392 -8.34 18.35 -8.76
C ASP A 392 -7.53 17.05 -8.92
N ALA A 393 -7.96 15.99 -8.24
CA ALA A 393 -7.25 14.71 -8.15
C ALA A 393 -8.09 13.59 -8.79
N SER A 394 -7.42 12.67 -9.49
CA SER A 394 -8.06 11.52 -10.12
C SER A 394 -8.55 10.50 -9.08
N LEU A 395 -9.84 10.17 -9.16
CA LEU A 395 -10.53 9.18 -8.33
C LEU A 395 -10.92 7.99 -9.21
N LEU A 396 -10.66 6.75 -8.77
CA LEU A 396 -11.09 5.55 -9.48
C LEU A 396 -12.61 5.48 -9.44
N LYS A 397 -13.27 5.76 -10.56
CA LYS A 397 -14.73 5.84 -10.67
C LYS A 397 -15.34 4.45 -10.80
N SER A 398 -14.77 3.56 -11.60
CA SER A 398 -15.26 2.18 -11.70
C SER A 398 -14.22 1.19 -12.19
N ILE A 399 -14.47 -0.09 -11.93
CA ILE A 399 -13.76 -1.22 -12.55
C ILE A 399 -14.77 -2.06 -13.34
N THR A 400 -14.50 -2.26 -14.63
CA THR A 400 -15.27 -3.17 -15.50
C THR A 400 -14.42 -4.37 -15.87
N ALA A 401 -14.89 -5.58 -15.54
CA ALA A 401 -14.21 -6.84 -15.86
C ALA A 401 -14.72 -7.41 -17.19
N PHE A 402 -13.81 -7.88 -18.03
CA PHE A 402 -14.08 -8.49 -19.33
C PHE A 402 -13.46 -9.89 -19.42
N GLY A 403 -14.17 -10.79 -20.10
CA GLY A 403 -13.72 -12.13 -20.45
C GLY A 403 -14.13 -12.50 -21.87
N LYS A 404 -14.05 -13.78 -22.22
CA LYS A 404 -14.57 -14.33 -23.48
C LYS A 404 -15.53 -15.48 -23.21
N ASN A 405 -16.58 -15.60 -24.03
CA ASN A 405 -17.44 -16.79 -24.03
C ASN A 405 -16.81 -17.93 -24.86
N ASN A 406 -17.46 -19.10 -24.90
CA ASN A 406 -16.98 -20.29 -25.61
C ASN A 406 -16.84 -20.07 -27.14
N SER A 407 -17.47 -19.04 -27.70
CA SER A 407 -17.36 -18.64 -29.12
C SER A 407 -16.23 -17.63 -29.36
N GLY A 408 -15.48 -17.23 -28.33
CA GLY A 408 -14.40 -16.24 -28.40
C GLY A 408 -14.86 -14.77 -28.37
N GLU A 409 -16.17 -14.53 -28.31
CA GLU A 409 -16.77 -13.19 -28.22
C GLU A 409 -16.50 -12.56 -26.85
N VAL A 410 -16.21 -11.26 -26.85
CA VAL A 410 -15.89 -10.48 -25.65
C VAL A 410 -17.16 -10.18 -24.87
N ILE A 411 -17.18 -10.58 -23.59
CA ILE A 411 -18.28 -10.32 -22.66
C ILE A 411 -17.78 -9.49 -21.48
N SER A 412 -18.64 -8.62 -20.94
CA SER A 412 -18.36 -7.79 -19.77
C SER A 412 -19.28 -8.15 -18.60
N LEU A 413 -18.74 -8.17 -17.38
CA LEU A 413 -19.54 -8.06 -16.18
C LEU A 413 -20.01 -6.61 -15.99
N SER A 414 -21.07 -6.40 -15.21
CA SER A 414 -21.49 -5.06 -14.79
C SER A 414 -20.32 -4.33 -14.09
N PRO A 415 -20.15 -3.02 -14.30
CA PRO A 415 -19.13 -2.26 -13.58
C PRO A 415 -19.38 -2.27 -12.07
N ILE A 416 -18.31 -2.26 -11.29
CA ILE A 416 -18.37 -1.84 -9.89
C ILE A 416 -18.02 -0.36 -9.86
N ASP A 417 -19.02 0.48 -9.59
CA ASP A 417 -18.87 1.93 -9.44
C ASP A 417 -18.50 2.32 -7.99
N PHE A 418 -17.63 3.32 -7.86
CA PHE A 418 -17.18 3.91 -6.60
C PHE A 418 -17.55 5.40 -6.58
N ASN A 419 -18.31 5.79 -5.56
CA ASN A 419 -18.72 7.17 -5.35
C ASN A 419 -18.00 7.77 -4.14
N TYR A 420 -17.60 9.03 -4.25
CA TYR A 420 -16.80 9.76 -3.27
C TYR A 420 -17.58 10.98 -2.78
N GLN A 421 -17.23 11.49 -1.60
CA GLN A 421 -17.81 12.73 -1.11
C GLN A 421 -17.45 13.90 -2.04
N THR A 422 -18.47 14.52 -2.64
CA THR A 422 -18.37 15.75 -3.42
C THR A 422 -18.81 16.93 -2.55
N PRO A 423 -17.92 17.56 -1.79
CA PRO A 423 -18.28 18.77 -1.05
C PRO A 423 -18.56 19.89 -2.06
N THR A 424 -19.68 20.58 -1.89
CA THR A 424 -20.03 21.76 -2.71
C THR A 424 -18.89 22.78 -2.65
N ALA A 425 -18.35 23.14 -3.81
CA ALA A 425 -17.19 24.03 -3.89
C ALA A 425 -17.58 25.46 -3.48
N GLY A 426 -17.27 25.83 -2.24
CA GLY A 426 -17.42 27.18 -1.71
C GLY A 426 -17.55 27.20 -0.20
N PHE A 427 -17.12 28.29 0.42
CA PHE A 427 -17.57 28.64 1.76
C PHE A 427 -18.94 29.33 1.59
N THR A 428 -20.02 28.72 2.07
CA THR A 428 -21.24 29.47 2.36
C THR A 428 -20.89 30.52 3.42
N PRO A 429 -20.98 31.83 3.13
CA PRO A 429 -20.72 32.84 4.15
C PRO A 429 -21.78 32.66 5.24
N VAL A 430 -21.35 32.29 6.44
CA VAL A 430 -22.25 32.22 7.58
C VAL A 430 -22.66 33.66 7.88
N ASN A 431 -23.87 34.00 7.44
CA ASN A 431 -24.48 35.32 7.59
C ASN A 431 -24.98 35.58 9.03
N VAL A 432 -25.00 34.52 9.84
CA VAL A 432 -25.04 34.61 11.30
C VAL A 432 -23.63 34.94 11.80
N LEU A 433 -23.53 35.82 12.79
CA LEU A 433 -22.28 36.03 13.53
C LEU A 433 -21.76 34.66 14.02
N TRP A 434 -20.44 34.43 13.92
CA TRP A 434 -19.82 33.25 14.54
C TRP A 434 -20.24 33.21 16.01
N ASN A 435 -20.88 32.11 16.40
CA ASN A 435 -21.48 31.99 17.73
C ASN A 435 -20.40 31.62 18.76
N ILE A 436 -19.45 32.54 18.96
CA ILE A 436 -18.37 32.45 19.94
C ILE A 436 -19.02 32.17 21.30
N PRO A 437 -18.58 31.13 22.04
CA PRO A 437 -19.16 30.83 23.35
C PRO A 437 -19.03 32.06 24.27
N PRO A 438 -20.00 32.32 25.16
CA PRO A 438 -19.95 33.49 26.03
C PRO A 438 -18.69 33.48 26.89
N ALA A 439 -18.12 34.66 27.13
CA ALA A 439 -16.90 34.78 27.93
C ALA A 439 -17.12 34.22 29.36
N PRO A 440 -16.14 33.50 29.93
CA PRO A 440 -16.22 33.06 31.32
C PRO A 440 -16.44 34.25 32.28
N PRO A 441 -17.17 34.08 33.40
CA PRO A 441 -17.43 35.17 34.34
C PRO A 441 -16.15 35.90 34.78
N GLY A 442 -16.09 37.21 34.53
CA GLY A 442 -14.92 38.05 34.80
C GLY A 442 -13.97 38.28 33.61
N PHE A 443 -14.26 37.72 32.43
CA PHE A 443 -13.52 37.95 31.19
C PHE A 443 -14.38 38.67 30.13
N GLU A 444 -13.72 39.39 29.23
CA GLU A 444 -14.33 39.95 28.02
C GLU A 444 -13.53 39.52 26.78
N TRP A 445 -14.22 39.21 25.68
CA TRP A 445 -13.59 38.89 24.40
C TRP A 445 -13.20 40.12 23.56
N ASN A 446 -13.68 41.33 23.93
CA ASN A 446 -13.51 42.57 23.14
C ASN A 446 -12.16 43.28 23.38
N LEU A 447 -11.06 42.56 23.16
CA LEU A 447 -9.72 43.17 23.17
C LEU A 447 -9.45 43.91 21.85
N HIS A 448 -9.77 45.21 21.83
CA HIS A 448 -9.60 46.12 20.70
C HIS A 448 -8.16 46.21 20.14
N SER A 449 -7.16 45.69 20.87
CA SER A 449 -5.74 45.69 20.52
C SER A 449 -5.26 44.43 19.79
N ARG A 450 -5.94 43.29 19.92
CA ARG A 450 -5.49 41.99 19.37
C ARG A 450 -6.67 41.09 18.99
N PRO A 451 -6.72 40.55 17.76
CA PRO A 451 -7.76 39.60 17.38
C PRO A 451 -7.61 38.27 18.14
N PRO A 452 -8.70 37.50 18.36
CA PRO A 452 -8.62 36.14 18.86
C PRO A 452 -7.84 35.25 17.89
N GLN A 453 -7.15 34.25 18.44
CA GLN A 453 -6.44 33.22 17.71
C GLN A 453 -7.19 31.89 17.85
N PHE A 454 -7.12 31.05 16.81
CA PHE A 454 -7.79 29.74 16.75
C PHE A 454 -6.80 28.57 16.49
N PRO A 455 -5.71 28.42 17.27
CA PRO A 455 -4.85 27.25 17.21
C PRO A 455 -5.52 26.03 17.89
N ASP A 456 -5.08 24.83 17.55
CA ASP A 456 -5.20 23.68 18.45
C ASP A 456 -4.04 23.77 19.46
N LEU A 457 -4.34 24.04 20.75
CA LEU A 457 -3.34 24.05 21.83
C LEU A 457 -3.28 22.72 22.58
N ASN A 458 -4.42 22.03 22.67
CA ASN A 458 -4.59 20.89 23.57
C ASN A 458 -4.27 19.53 22.89
N GLY A 459 -4.34 19.47 21.55
CA GLY A 459 -4.05 18.31 20.71
C GLY A 459 -5.26 17.46 20.33
N ASP A 460 -6.50 17.93 20.54
CA ASP A 460 -7.74 17.19 20.23
C ASP A 460 -8.18 17.28 18.75
N GLY A 461 -7.54 18.13 17.95
CA GLY A 461 -7.87 18.34 16.53
C GLY A 461 -8.96 19.38 16.26
N LEU A 462 -9.44 20.09 17.29
CA LEU A 462 -10.36 21.23 17.17
C LEU A 462 -9.63 22.55 17.45
N PRO A 463 -10.12 23.69 16.94
CA PRO A 463 -9.54 25.01 17.24
C PRO A 463 -9.98 25.51 18.63
N ASP A 464 -9.01 25.67 19.54
CA ASP A 464 -9.19 26.36 20.82
C ASP A 464 -9.35 27.89 20.60
N LEU A 465 -10.21 28.54 21.39
CA LEU A 465 -10.31 30.00 21.42
C LEU A 465 -9.23 30.60 22.32
N VAL A 466 -8.23 31.26 21.73
CA VAL A 466 -7.10 31.87 22.46
C VAL A 466 -7.17 33.39 22.36
N ILE A 467 -7.25 34.05 23.52
CA ILE A 467 -7.24 35.51 23.63
C ILE A 467 -6.13 35.93 24.59
N VAL A 468 -5.32 36.92 24.19
CA VAL A 468 -4.17 37.41 24.96
C VAL A 468 -4.44 38.84 25.42
N GLY A 469 -4.65 38.99 26.74
CA GLY A 469 -4.77 40.27 27.46
C GLY A 469 -3.51 41.12 27.39
#